data_AF-A0A7J6SNM9-F1
#
_entry.id   AF-A0A7J6SNM9-F1
#
_cell.length_a   1.000
_cell.length_b   1.000
_cell.length_c   1.000
_cell.angle_alpha   90.00
_cell.angle_beta   90.00
_cell.angle_gamma   90.00
#
_symmetry.space_group_name_H-M   'P 1'
#
loop_
_entity.id
_entity.type
_entity.pdbx_description
1 polymer ?
#
loop_
_entity_poly.entity_id
_entity_poly.type
_entity_poly.pdbx_seq_one_letter_code
_entity_poly.pdbx_strand_id
1 'polypeptide(L)'
;MQTIKVTRMLAKFTDLRLCLIVGGHSMESQFDRLSSNPDVLICTPGRLVHHMVEADLSLQRVQYLVFDEADRLFEMGFSEDMQTILKGTPPSRQCLLFSATLPSQLTQFSRAGLRSDSTEFIRLDVEHTISDTLDLWFLYTTADSKPAALVSLLRKLQSRGNANADESTAV
;
A
#
# COMPACT_ATOMS: atom_id res chain seq x y z
N MET A 1 3.94 -6.77 -2.70
CA MET A 1 4.88 -7.69 -2.01
C MET A 1 5.82 -6.98 -1.01
N GLN A 2 5.69 -5.67 -0.76
CA GLN A 2 6.59 -4.96 0.16
C GLN A 2 6.31 -5.29 1.64
N THR A 3 5.05 -5.21 2.07
CA THR A 3 4.64 -5.45 3.47
C THR A 3 5.14 -6.79 4.00
N ILE A 4 4.91 -7.89 3.26
CA ILE A 4 5.36 -9.24 3.69
C ILE A 4 6.88 -9.34 3.86
N LYS A 5 7.68 -8.63 3.04
CA LYS A 5 9.14 -8.63 3.18
C LYS A 5 9.54 -7.97 4.50
N VAL A 6 8.97 -6.80 4.79
CA VAL A 6 9.25 -6.05 6.03
C VAL A 6 8.77 -6.82 7.25
N THR A 7 7.52 -7.33 7.23
CA THR A 7 6.97 -8.14 8.33
C THR A 7 7.84 -9.36 8.62
N ARG A 8 8.37 -10.02 7.58
CA ARG A 8 9.28 -11.17 7.76
C ARG A 8 10.62 -10.77 8.39
N MET A 9 11.14 -9.58 8.08
CA MET A 9 12.34 -9.07 8.76
C MET A 9 12.08 -8.79 10.25
N LEU A 10 10.92 -8.20 10.56
CA LEU A 10 10.52 -7.90 11.95
C LEU A 10 10.24 -9.18 12.75
N ALA A 11 9.65 -10.20 12.12
CA ALA A 11 9.34 -11.49 12.74
C ALA A 11 10.54 -12.45 12.83
N LYS A 12 11.74 -12.07 12.37
CA LYS A 12 12.89 -12.98 12.24
C LYS A 12 13.27 -13.72 13.53
N PHE A 13 13.03 -13.11 14.68
CA PHE A 13 13.37 -13.64 16.00
C PHE A 13 12.12 -13.97 16.84
N THR A 14 11.00 -14.26 16.18
CA THR A 14 9.74 -14.64 16.81
C THR A 14 9.18 -15.90 16.17
N ASP A 15 8.24 -16.55 16.84
CA ASP A 15 7.55 -17.74 16.31
C ASP A 15 6.30 -17.36 15.47
N LEU A 16 6.21 -16.10 15.03
CA LEU A 16 5.05 -15.61 14.28
C LEU A 16 5.00 -16.22 12.88
N ARG A 17 3.90 -16.89 12.57
CA ARG A 17 3.64 -17.47 11.25
C ARG A 17 2.95 -16.44 10.36
N LEU A 18 3.54 -16.18 9.20
CA LEU A 18 3.06 -15.20 8.24
C LEU A 18 2.41 -15.87 7.03
N CYS A 19 1.20 -15.44 6.68
CA CYS A 19 0.54 -15.84 5.45
C CYS A 19 0.29 -14.64 4.52
N LEU A 20 0.38 -14.88 3.21
CA LEU A 20 0.14 -13.89 2.15
C LEU A 20 -0.94 -14.42 1.22
N ILE A 21 -2.04 -13.68 1.08
CA ILE A 21 -3.19 -14.04 0.25
C ILE A 21 -3.49 -12.90 -0.72
N VAL A 22 -3.06 -13.07 -1.96
CA VAL A 22 -3.28 -12.08 -3.03
C VAL A 22 -3.71 -12.79 -4.30
N GLY A 23 -4.33 -12.05 -5.22
CA GLY A 23 -4.68 -12.57 -6.55
C GLY A 23 -3.44 -13.03 -7.34
N GLY A 24 -3.65 -13.85 -8.38
CA GLY A 24 -2.57 -14.34 -9.26
C GLY A 24 -1.82 -15.58 -8.77
N HIS A 25 -2.23 -16.18 -7.64
CA HIS A 25 -1.70 -17.45 -7.14
C HIS A 25 -2.79 -18.53 -7.02
N SER A 26 -2.40 -19.81 -7.06
CA SER A 26 -3.30 -20.96 -6.91
C SER A 26 -4.03 -20.93 -5.56
N MET A 27 -5.34 -21.22 -5.61
CA MET A 27 -6.19 -21.23 -4.41
C MET A 27 -5.73 -22.32 -3.43
N GLU A 28 -5.46 -23.53 -3.93
CA GLU A 28 -4.98 -24.69 -3.17
C GLU A 28 -3.74 -24.37 -2.32
N SER A 29 -2.70 -23.79 -2.94
CA SER A 29 -1.50 -23.37 -2.21
C SER A 29 -1.77 -22.31 -1.12
N GLN A 30 -2.82 -21.50 -1.27
CA GLN A 30 -3.21 -20.51 -0.25
C GLN A 30 -4.01 -21.16 0.88
N PHE A 31 -4.85 -22.15 0.55
CA PHE A 31 -5.56 -22.98 1.54
C PHE A 31 -4.58 -23.72 2.44
N ASP A 32 -3.56 -24.38 1.87
CA ASP A 32 -2.54 -25.11 2.66
C ASP A 32 -1.78 -24.18 3.61
N ARG A 33 -1.56 -22.93 3.20
CA ARG A 33 -0.90 -21.93 4.05
C ARG A 33 -1.85 -21.40 5.12
N LEU A 34 -3.14 -21.30 4.84
CA LEU A 34 -4.17 -20.92 5.82
C LEU A 34 -4.42 -22.02 6.86
N SER A 35 -4.38 -23.29 6.46
CA SER A 35 -4.58 -24.43 7.36
C SER A 35 -3.49 -24.53 8.42
N SER A 36 -2.31 -23.94 8.17
CA SER A 36 -1.26 -23.74 9.17
C SER A 36 -1.62 -22.74 10.28
N ASN A 37 -2.82 -22.14 10.25
CA ASN A 37 -3.37 -21.19 11.22
C ASN A 37 -2.43 -20.00 11.51
N PRO A 38 -2.15 -19.14 10.51
CA PRO A 38 -1.15 -18.08 10.62
C PRO A 38 -1.51 -17.01 11.65
N ASP A 39 -0.49 -16.44 12.30
CA ASP A 39 -0.66 -15.39 13.31
C ASP A 39 -0.81 -14.00 12.67
N VAL A 40 -0.20 -13.80 11.50
CA VAL A 40 -0.34 -12.57 10.70
C VAL A 40 -0.72 -12.91 9.27
N LEU A 41 -1.83 -12.33 8.82
CA LEU A 41 -2.32 -12.46 7.46
C LEU A 41 -2.19 -11.15 6.70
N ILE A 42 -1.46 -11.16 5.59
CA ILE A 42 -1.35 -10.02 4.67
C ILE A 42 -2.12 -10.38 3.41
N CYS A 43 -3.05 -9.52 2.99
CA CYS A 43 -3.93 -9.88 1.89
C CYS A 43 -4.46 -8.69 1.08
N THR A 44 -4.97 -8.99 -0.12
CA THR A 44 -5.82 -8.06 -0.90
C THR A 44 -7.29 -8.32 -0.58
N PRO A 45 -8.15 -7.30 -0.41
CA PRO A 45 -9.52 -7.46 0.09
C PRO A 45 -10.35 -8.52 -0.66
N GLY A 46 -10.51 -8.38 -1.98
CA GLY A 46 -11.33 -9.33 -2.74
C GLY A 46 -10.85 -10.78 -2.67
N ARG A 47 -9.53 -11.00 -2.55
CA ARG A 47 -9.00 -12.36 -2.37
C ARG A 47 -9.29 -12.90 -0.97
N LEU A 48 -9.20 -12.07 0.06
CA LEU A 48 -9.56 -12.47 1.41
C LEU A 48 -11.04 -12.82 1.51
N VAL A 49 -11.93 -11.98 0.96
CA VAL A 49 -13.38 -12.25 0.95
C VAL A 49 -13.69 -13.56 0.22
N HIS A 50 -13.04 -13.82 -0.91
CA HIS A 50 -13.18 -15.10 -1.61
C HIS A 50 -12.79 -16.30 -0.73
N HIS A 51 -11.72 -16.19 0.08
CA HIS A 51 -11.38 -17.22 1.07
C HIS A 51 -12.37 -17.28 2.24
N MET A 52 -12.91 -16.15 2.71
CA MET A 52 -13.94 -16.17 3.75
C MET A 52 -15.19 -16.93 3.31
N VAL A 53 -15.57 -16.83 2.03
CA VAL A 53 -16.76 -17.49 1.46
C VAL A 53 -16.47 -18.95 1.08
N GLU A 54 -15.43 -19.21 0.28
CA GLU A 54 -15.15 -20.54 -0.26
C GLU A 54 -14.46 -21.47 0.75
N ALA A 55 -13.69 -20.92 1.69
CA ALA A 55 -12.92 -21.68 2.68
C ALA A 55 -13.57 -21.78 4.06
N ASP A 56 -14.70 -21.09 4.25
CA ASP A 56 -15.25 -20.81 5.59
C ASP A 56 -14.17 -20.25 6.54
N LEU A 57 -13.31 -19.36 6.03
CA LEU A 57 -12.22 -18.78 6.82
C LEU A 57 -12.80 -17.84 7.89
N SER A 58 -12.80 -18.32 9.13
CA SER A 58 -13.22 -17.53 10.27
C SER A 58 -12.15 -16.54 10.72
N LEU A 59 -12.52 -15.26 10.79
CA LEU A 59 -11.67 -14.17 11.31
C LEU A 59 -12.03 -13.78 12.75
N GLN A 60 -12.80 -14.62 13.46
CA GLN A 60 -13.31 -14.33 14.82
C GLN A 60 -12.24 -14.23 15.92
N ARG A 61 -10.98 -14.56 15.61
CA ARG A 61 -9.85 -14.43 16.54
C ARG A 61 -8.97 -13.21 16.23
N VAL A 62 -9.30 -12.43 15.21
CA VAL A 62 -8.53 -11.24 14.82
C VAL A 62 -8.63 -10.18 15.90
N GLN A 63 -7.48 -9.83 16.47
CA GLN A 63 -7.35 -8.75 17.45
C GLN A 63 -6.95 -7.42 16.81
N TYR A 64 -6.28 -7.47 15.65
CA TYR A 64 -5.80 -6.29 14.92
C TYR A 64 -6.20 -6.38 13.45
N LEU A 65 -6.86 -5.34 12.95
CA LEU A 65 -7.20 -5.18 11.53
C LEU A 65 -6.58 -3.89 11.01
N VAL A 66 -5.82 -3.98 9.91
CA VAL A 66 -5.13 -2.84 9.31
C VAL A 66 -5.59 -2.69 7.86
N PHE A 67 -6.08 -1.51 7.51
CA PHE A 67 -6.28 -1.08 6.13
C PHE A 67 -5.16 -0.10 5.77
N ASP A 68 -4.32 -0.49 4.82
CA ASP A 68 -3.23 0.33 4.30
C ASP A 68 -3.62 0.91 2.92
N GLU A 69 -3.15 2.12 2.61
CA GLU A 69 -3.54 2.89 1.41
C GLU A 69 -5.06 2.90 1.18
N ALA A 70 -5.83 3.23 2.21
CA ALA A 70 -7.27 3.02 2.21
C ALA A 70 -8.03 3.85 1.15
N ASP A 71 -7.55 5.05 0.82
CA ASP A 71 -8.05 5.82 -0.32
C ASP A 71 -7.90 5.04 -1.64
N ARG A 72 -6.73 4.43 -1.86
CA ARG A 72 -6.49 3.61 -3.05
C ARG A 72 -7.39 2.37 -3.09
N LEU A 73 -7.64 1.73 -1.95
CA LEU A 73 -8.59 0.60 -1.89
C LEU A 73 -10.00 1.02 -2.31
N PHE A 74 -10.44 2.23 -1.94
CA PHE A 74 -11.73 2.78 -2.37
C PHE A 74 -11.75 3.09 -3.87
N GLU A 75 -10.68 3.70 -4.41
CA GLU A 75 -10.55 3.95 -5.85
C GLU A 75 -10.62 2.66 -6.68
N MET A 76 -10.10 1.56 -6.14
CA MET A 76 -10.14 0.25 -6.78
C MET A 76 -11.50 -0.47 -6.63
N GLY A 77 -12.46 0.11 -5.92
CA GLY A 77 -13.79 -0.46 -5.74
C GLY A 77 -13.89 -1.51 -4.64
N PHE A 78 -12.92 -1.61 -3.72
CA PHE A 78 -12.93 -2.62 -2.65
C PHE A 78 -13.76 -2.23 -1.41
N SER A 79 -14.61 -1.21 -1.50
CA SER A 79 -15.37 -0.71 -0.35
C SER A 79 -16.31 -1.78 0.24
N GLU A 80 -16.99 -2.57 -0.59
CA GLU A 80 -17.86 -3.66 -0.15
C GLU A 80 -17.06 -4.82 0.47
N ASP A 81 -15.92 -5.17 -0.13
CA ASP A 81 -15.03 -6.22 0.40
C ASP A 81 -14.49 -5.83 1.77
N MET A 82 -14.06 -4.57 1.93
CA MET A 82 -13.60 -4.04 3.21
C MET A 82 -14.70 -4.08 4.27
N GLN A 83 -15.94 -3.71 3.93
CA GLN A 83 -17.09 -3.82 4.84
C GLN A 83 -17.37 -5.27 5.24
N THR A 84 -17.21 -6.21 4.31
CA THR A 84 -17.40 -7.65 4.57
C THR A 84 -16.35 -8.18 5.55
N ILE A 85 -15.07 -7.85 5.33
CA ILE A 85 -13.97 -8.20 6.25
C ILE A 85 -14.18 -7.60 7.64
N LEU A 86 -14.60 -6.34 7.68
CA LEU A 86 -14.89 -5.60 8.90
C LEU A 86 -16.02 -6.25 9.73
N LYS A 87 -17.08 -6.72 9.07
CA LYS A 87 -18.20 -7.46 9.69
C LYS A 87 -17.81 -8.88 10.09
N GLY A 88 -16.90 -9.51 9.34
CA GLY A 88 -16.40 -10.85 9.63
C GLY A 88 -15.39 -10.94 10.78
N THR A 89 -14.98 -9.81 11.35
CA THR A 89 -14.02 -9.72 12.46
C THR A 89 -14.69 -9.24 13.75
N PRO A 90 -14.17 -9.59 14.93
CA PRO A 90 -14.77 -9.21 16.21
C PRO A 90 -14.86 -7.69 16.40
N PRO A 91 -15.92 -7.17 17.04
CA PRO A 91 -16.05 -5.73 17.33
C PRO A 91 -15.04 -5.24 18.38
N SER A 92 -14.45 -6.15 19.16
CA SER A 92 -13.42 -5.85 20.16
C SER A 92 -12.03 -5.63 19.57
N ARG A 93 -11.83 -5.89 18.27
CA ARG A 93 -10.55 -5.69 17.59
C ARG A 93 -10.11 -4.23 17.65
N GLN A 94 -8.81 -4.01 17.66
CA GLN A 94 -8.23 -2.72 17.31
C GLN A 94 -8.16 -2.61 15.78
N CYS A 95 -8.67 -1.52 15.23
CA CYS A 95 -8.66 -1.28 13.80
C CYS A 95 -7.81 -0.04 13.50
N LEU A 96 -6.87 -0.17 12.56
CA LEU A 96 -6.01 0.91 12.09
C LEU A 96 -6.31 1.15 10.61
N LEU A 97 -6.37 2.42 10.22
CA LEU A 97 -6.63 2.83 8.85
C LEU A 97 -5.58 3.88 8.46
N PHE A 98 -4.76 3.54 7.47
CA PHE A 98 -3.72 4.41 6.92
C PHE A 98 -4.16 4.85 5.53
N SER A 99 -4.07 6.16 5.28
CA SER A 99 -4.48 6.76 4.01
C SER A 99 -3.74 8.08 3.80
N ALA A 100 -3.38 8.38 2.56
CA ALA A 100 -2.76 9.66 2.21
C ALA A 100 -3.81 10.78 2.12
N THR A 101 -5.01 10.43 1.66
CA THR A 101 -6.15 11.34 1.53
C THR A 101 -7.35 10.83 2.32
N LEU A 102 -8.30 11.72 2.60
CA LEU A 102 -9.54 11.40 3.34
C LEU A 102 -10.78 11.85 2.54
N PRO A 103 -11.14 11.16 1.45
CA PRO A 103 -12.39 11.43 0.76
C PRO A 103 -13.61 11.17 1.67
N SER A 104 -14.75 11.74 1.30
CA SER A 104 -16.00 11.64 2.10
C SER A 104 -16.43 10.19 2.36
N GLN A 105 -16.30 9.31 1.36
CA GLN A 105 -16.62 7.89 1.48
C GLN A 105 -15.73 7.17 2.50
N LEU A 106 -14.41 7.44 2.47
CA LEU A 106 -13.47 6.87 3.43
C LEU A 106 -13.72 7.41 4.85
N THR A 107 -14.07 8.70 4.96
CA THR A 107 -14.47 9.31 6.23
C THR A 107 -15.71 8.62 6.81
N GLN A 108 -16.73 8.37 5.99
CA GLN A 108 -17.93 7.64 6.41
C GLN A 108 -17.60 6.22 6.84
N PHE A 109 -16.76 5.52 6.08
CA PHE A 109 -16.31 4.17 6.44
C PHE A 109 -15.54 4.15 7.76
N SER A 110 -14.64 5.12 7.99
CA SER A 110 -13.89 5.21 9.25
C SER A 110 -14.83 5.39 10.45
N ARG A 111 -15.85 6.23 10.34
CA ARG A 111 -16.83 6.47 11.41
C ARG A 111 -17.72 5.26 11.70
N ALA A 112 -18.10 4.53 10.65
CA ALA A 112 -18.99 3.38 10.76
C ALA A 112 -18.24 2.10 11.18
N GLY A 113 -16.99 1.96 10.75
CA GLY A 113 -16.23 0.73 10.92
C GLY A 113 -15.18 0.75 12.03
N LEU A 114 -14.75 1.92 12.46
CA LEU A 114 -13.96 2.08 13.66
C LEU A 114 -14.90 2.29 14.85
N ARG A 115 -14.44 1.92 16.04
CA ARG A 115 -15.18 2.19 17.27
C ARG A 115 -15.24 3.71 17.46
N SER A 116 -16.42 4.28 17.22
CA SER A 116 -16.67 5.73 17.21
C SER A 116 -16.15 6.44 18.46
N ASP A 117 -16.21 5.75 19.60
CA ASP A 117 -15.96 6.34 20.92
C ASP A 117 -14.47 6.36 21.30
N SER A 118 -13.59 5.76 20.49
CA SER A 118 -12.15 5.64 20.77
C SER A 118 -11.27 5.83 19.53
N THR A 119 -11.80 6.45 18.47
CA THR A 119 -11.04 6.67 17.24
C THR A 119 -10.23 7.95 17.35
N GLU A 120 -8.91 7.79 17.45
CA GLU A 120 -7.95 8.89 17.40
C GLU A 120 -7.55 9.17 15.95
N PHE A 121 -7.69 10.42 15.51
CA PHE A 121 -7.25 10.86 14.19
C PHE A 121 -5.85 11.46 14.29
N ILE A 122 -4.85 10.71 13.85
CA ILE A 122 -3.48 11.18 13.77
C ILE A 122 -3.23 11.69 12.35
N ARG A 123 -3.25 13.01 12.19
CA ARG A 123 -2.85 13.66 10.94
C ARG A 123 -1.42 14.12 11.09
N LEU A 124 -0.54 13.54 10.28
CA LEU A 124 0.79 14.11 10.07
C LEU A 124 0.59 15.27 9.10
N ASP A 125 0.55 16.49 9.64
CA ASP A 125 0.69 17.70 8.82
C ASP A 125 2.13 17.74 8.34
N VAL A 126 2.40 17.02 7.27
CA VAL A 126 3.66 17.18 6.56
C VAL A 126 3.43 18.35 5.63
N GLU A 127 4.06 19.49 5.94
CA GLU A 127 4.28 20.58 4.99
C GLU A 127 5.16 20.05 3.85
N HIS A 128 4.62 19.15 3.03
CA HIS A 128 5.23 18.71 1.79
C HIS A 128 4.79 19.64 0.68
N THR A 129 5.31 20.86 0.73
CA THR A 129 5.60 21.58 -0.51
C THR A 129 6.54 20.67 -1.30
N ILE A 130 6.31 20.54 -2.61
CA ILE A 130 7.32 19.99 -3.53
C ILE A 130 8.67 20.57 -3.10
N SER A 131 9.69 19.73 -2.87
CA SER A 131 11.00 20.22 -2.42
C SER A 131 11.39 21.44 -3.23
N ASP A 132 11.82 22.53 -2.59
CA ASP A 132 12.27 23.74 -3.31
C ASP A 132 13.43 23.44 -4.28
N THR A 133 14.04 22.26 -4.14
CA THR A 133 15.09 21.73 -5.03
C THR A 133 14.57 20.91 -6.22
N LEU A 134 13.26 20.69 -6.35
CA LEU A 134 12.69 19.92 -7.47
C LEU A 134 12.39 20.83 -8.66
N ASP A 135 13.29 20.85 -9.63
CA ASP A 135 13.06 21.53 -10.89
C ASP A 135 12.16 20.71 -11.83
N LEU A 136 10.97 21.22 -12.15
CA LEU A 136 10.03 20.61 -13.08
C LEU A 136 10.13 21.24 -14.48
N TRP A 137 10.30 20.42 -15.51
CA TRP A 137 10.41 20.85 -16.91
C TRP A 137 9.43 20.09 -17.78
N PHE A 138 8.79 20.79 -18.73
CA PHE A 138 7.86 20.20 -19.70
C PHE A 138 8.40 20.37 -21.12
N LEU A 139 8.28 19.31 -21.93
CA LEU A 139 8.64 19.32 -23.34
C LEU A 139 7.45 18.88 -24.20
N TYR A 140 7.01 19.74 -25.10
CA TYR A 140 5.96 19.41 -26.06
C TYR A 140 6.55 18.67 -27.26
N THR A 141 6.01 17.49 -27.56
CA THR A 141 6.50 16.60 -28.61
C THR A 141 5.37 15.68 -29.06
N THR A 142 5.40 15.21 -30.31
CA THR A 142 4.47 14.17 -30.79
C THR A 142 4.86 12.80 -30.22
N ALA A 143 3.94 11.83 -30.21
CA ALA A 143 4.21 10.49 -29.67
C ALA A 143 5.45 9.84 -30.32
N ASP A 144 5.57 9.93 -31.64
CA ASP A 144 6.66 9.33 -32.42
C ASP A 144 8.02 10.01 -32.18
N SER A 145 8.02 11.26 -31.74
CA SER A 145 9.24 12.03 -31.48
C SER A 145 9.73 11.93 -30.03
N LYS A 146 8.96 11.31 -29.11
CA LYS A 146 9.38 11.10 -27.71
C LYS A 146 10.74 10.40 -27.57
N PRO A 147 11.06 9.32 -28.30
CA PRO A 147 12.37 8.68 -28.19
C PRO A 147 13.51 9.61 -28.62
N ALA A 148 13.32 10.35 -29.72
CA ALA A 148 14.32 11.30 -30.22
C ALA A 148 14.51 12.49 -29.26
N ALA A 149 13.41 13.00 -28.70
CA ALA A 149 13.42 14.05 -27.68
C ALA A 149 14.15 13.61 -26.41
N LEU A 150 13.91 12.37 -25.95
CA LEU A 150 14.61 11.78 -24.80
C LEU A 150 16.12 11.66 -25.07
N VAL A 151 16.51 11.14 -26.24
CA VAL A 151 17.94 11.03 -26.61
C VAL A 151 18.60 12.41 -26.67
N SER A 152 17.92 13.41 -27.23
CA SER A 152 18.39 14.80 -27.26
C SER A 152 18.57 15.37 -25.85
N LEU A 153 17.61 15.13 -24.95
CA LEU A 153 17.67 15.57 -23.56
C LEU A 153 18.84 14.90 -22.82
N LEU A 154 19.00 13.58 -22.95
CA LEU A 154 20.08 12.83 -22.32
C LEU A 154 21.46 13.31 -22.78
N ARG A 155 21.62 13.58 -24.08
CA ARG A 155 22.87 14.13 -24.62
C ARG A 155 23.19 15.51 -24.03
N LYS A 156 22.19 16.38 -23.91
CA LYS A 156 22.35 17.73 -23.31
C LYS A 156 22.67 17.66 -21.82
N LEU A 157 22.11 16.70 -21.09
CA LEU A 157 22.38 16.50 -19.68
C LEU A 157 23.78 15.89 -19.44
N GLN A 158 24.20 14.94 -20.27
CA GLN A 158 25.55 14.39 -20.22
C GLN A 158 26.62 15.45 -20.53
N SER A 159 26.39 16.32 -21.52
CA SER A 159 27.31 17.41 -21.81
C SER A 159 27.42 18.43 -20.66
N ARG A 160 26.33 18.67 -19.91
CA ARG A 160 26.36 19.53 -18.72
C ARG A 160 27.07 18.86 -17.53
N GLY A 161 26.90 17.54 -17.36
CA GLY A 161 27.60 16.77 -16.34
C GLY A 161 29.13 16.76 -16.53
N ASN A 162 29.60 16.68 -17.78
CA ASN A 162 31.03 16.72 -18.08
C ASN A 162 31.64 18.12 -17.95
N ALA A 163 30.90 19.19 -18.32
CA ALA A 163 31.40 20.56 -18.17
C ALA A 163 31.63 20.97 -16.70
N ASN A 164 30.78 20.49 -15.78
CA ASN A 164 30.94 20.76 -14.34
C ASN A 164 32.02 19.88 -13.67
N ALA A 165 32.51 18.82 -14.32
CA ALA A 165 33.58 17.98 -13.79
C ALA A 165 34.98 18.56 -14.07
N ASP A 166 35.14 19.30 -15.18
CA ASP A 166 36.43 19.91 -15.55
C ASP A 166 36.80 21.15 -14.72
N GLU A 167 35.82 21.87 -14.13
CA GLU A 167 36.09 23.03 -13.26
C GLU A 167 36.57 22.64 -11.84
N SER A 168 36.43 21.37 -11.42
CA SER A 168 36.87 20.91 -10.09
C SER A 168 38.34 20.48 -10.03
N THR A 169 39.09 20.52 -11.15
CA THR A 169 40.48 20.01 -11.22
C THR A 169 41.52 21.11 -11.46
N ALA A 170 41.13 22.38 -11.45
CA ALA A 170 42.06 23.51 -11.54
C ALA A 170 42.22 24.19 -10.16
N VAL A 171 43.04 23.59 -9.30
CA VAL A 171 43.73 24.26 -8.18
C VAL A 171 45.23 24.12 -8.40
#